data_AF-A0A846UM76-F1
#
_entry.id   AF-A0A846UM76-F1
#
_cell.length_a   1.000
_cell.length_b   1.000
_cell.length_c   1.000
_cell.angle_alpha   90.00
_cell.angle_beta   90.00
_cell.angle_gamma   90.00
#
_symmetry.space_group_name_H-M   'P 1'
#
loop_
_entity.id
_entity.type
_entity.pdbx_description
1 polymer ?
#
loop_
_entity_poly.entity_id
_entity_poly.type
_entity_poly.pdbx_seq_one_letter_code
_entity_poly.pdbx_strand_id
1 'polypeptide(L)'
;MKQQADAKFGDQNFKTAIALIELYKVRYGHYPDALRDIRYAGDWDAIALNSVAYKRVDGGYELDVVRGWVGRPTLSYPADFWQGLGLVSSNVAGVPQRMAPPSSAR
;
A
#
# COMPACT_ATOMS: atom_id res chain seq x y z
N MET A 1 -9.48 -9.75 21.62
CA MET A 1 -10.41 -8.84 20.91
C MET A 1 -9.68 -7.70 20.19
N LYS A 2 -8.92 -6.84 20.87
CA LYS A 2 -8.23 -5.69 20.24
C LYS A 2 -7.28 -6.07 19.09
N GLN A 3 -6.39 -7.04 19.29
CA GLN A 3 -5.46 -7.50 18.24
C GLN A 3 -6.16 -8.09 17.01
N GLN A 4 -7.28 -8.79 17.20
CA GLN A 4 -8.08 -9.32 16.07
C GLN A 4 -8.79 -8.20 15.31
N ALA A 5 -9.24 -7.15 16.01
CA ALA A 5 -9.77 -5.95 15.37
C ALA A 5 -8.66 -5.23 14.59
N ASP A 6 -7.47 -5.05 15.18
CA ASP A 6 -6.32 -4.46 14.49
C ASP A 6 -5.96 -5.21 13.21
N ALA A 7 -5.94 -6.53 13.24
CA ALA A 7 -5.65 -7.35 12.06
C ALA A 7 -6.74 -7.21 10.98
N LYS A 8 -8.03 -7.28 11.36
CA LYS A 8 -9.14 -7.18 10.40
C LYS A 8 -9.25 -5.80 9.76
N PHE A 9 -9.18 -4.74 10.57
CA PHE A 9 -9.23 -3.37 10.07
C PHE A 9 -7.96 -3.01 9.29
N GLY A 10 -6.80 -3.46 9.78
CA GLY A 10 -5.54 -3.29 9.08
C GLY A 10 -5.53 -3.94 7.69
N ASP A 11 -6.00 -5.19 7.60
CA ASP A 11 -6.13 -5.93 6.34
C ASP A 11 -7.05 -5.21 5.35
N GLN A 12 -8.25 -4.83 5.80
CA GLN A 12 -9.22 -4.13 4.97
C GLN A 12 -8.67 -2.79 4.48
N ASN A 13 -8.14 -1.97 5.40
CA ASN A 13 -7.66 -0.63 5.08
C ASN A 13 -6.42 -0.68 4.16
N PHE A 14 -5.51 -1.62 4.37
CA PHE A 14 -4.34 -1.78 3.50
C PHE A 14 -4.75 -2.12 2.07
N LYS A 15 -5.67 -3.08 1.90
CA LYS A 15 -6.20 -3.46 0.57
C LYS A 15 -6.98 -2.30 -0.08
N THR A 16 -7.79 -1.58 0.68
CA THR A 16 -8.50 -0.39 0.19
C THR A 16 -7.52 0.68 -0.28
N ALA A 17 -6.47 0.98 0.49
CA ALA A 17 -5.45 1.95 0.09
C ALA A 17 -4.75 1.54 -1.21
N ILE A 18 -4.36 0.27 -1.35
CA ILE A 18 -3.80 -0.27 -2.62
C ILE A 18 -4.79 -0.04 -3.77
N ALA A 19 -6.04 -0.43 -3.60
CA ALA A 19 -7.06 -0.31 -4.65
C ALA A 19 -7.24 1.14 -5.12
N LEU A 20 -7.25 2.11 -4.19
CA LEU A 20 -7.37 3.53 -4.51
C LEU A 20 -6.14 4.07 -5.26
N ILE A 21 -4.93 3.65 -4.85
CA ILE A 21 -3.68 4.04 -5.50
C ILE A 21 -3.60 3.47 -6.93
N GLU A 22 -3.93 2.19 -7.11
CA GLU A 22 -3.90 1.55 -8.43
C GLU A 22 -5.01 2.10 -9.34
N LEU A 23 -6.20 2.39 -8.80
CA LEU A 23 -7.26 3.05 -9.57
C LEU A 23 -6.85 4.46 -10.02
N TYR A 24 -6.14 5.21 -9.18
CA TYR A 24 -5.56 6.50 -9.57
C TYR A 24 -4.60 6.32 -10.76
N LYS A 25 -3.70 5.32 -10.68
CA LYS A 25 -2.76 4.99 -11.77
C LYS A 25 -3.47 4.65 -13.07
N VAL A 26 -4.55 3.87 -13.02
CA VAL A 26 -5.37 3.55 -14.20
C VAL A 26 -5.97 4.82 -14.82
N ARG A 27 -6.43 5.77 -14.01
CA ARG A 27 -7.09 7.00 -14.50
C ARG A 27 -6.11 8.02 -15.10
N TYR A 28 -4.96 8.21 -14.46
CA TYR A 28 -4.04 9.31 -14.79
C TYR A 28 -2.75 8.86 -15.47
N GLY A 29 -2.51 7.55 -15.57
CA GLY A 29 -1.30 7.01 -16.18
C GLY A 29 -0.05 7.13 -15.30
N HIS A 30 -0.14 7.66 -14.07
CA HIS A 30 0.94 7.70 -13.08
C HIS A 30 0.41 7.51 -11.65
N TYR A 31 1.28 7.11 -10.72
CA TYR A 31 0.93 7.04 -9.29
C TYR A 31 0.78 8.45 -8.70
N PRO A 32 -0.08 8.63 -7.67
CA PRO A 32 -0.28 9.95 -7.05
C PRO A 32 1.01 10.45 -6.39
N ASP A 33 1.23 11.76 -6.34
CA ASP A 33 2.41 12.31 -5.63
C ASP A 33 2.22 12.22 -4.12
N ALA A 34 0.99 12.39 -3.66
CA ALA A 34 0.55 12.16 -2.28
C ALA A 34 -0.86 11.54 -2.25
N LEU A 35 -1.20 10.83 -1.17
CA LEU A 35 -2.53 10.22 -1.02
C LEU A 35 -3.69 11.23 -1.10
N ARG A 36 -3.44 12.50 -0.71
CA ARG A 36 -4.42 13.59 -0.83
C ARG A 36 -4.78 13.94 -2.28
N ASP A 37 -3.97 13.52 -3.25
CA ASP A 37 -4.23 13.79 -4.66
C ASP A 37 -5.30 12.82 -5.22
N ILE A 38 -5.61 11.74 -4.49
CA ILE A 38 -6.64 10.78 -4.87
C ILE A 38 -8.00 11.49 -4.92
N ARG A 39 -8.56 11.54 -6.14
CA ARG A 39 -9.89 12.12 -6.40
C ARG A 39 -10.97 11.05 -6.40
N TYR A 40 -12.20 11.45 -6.12
CA TYR A 40 -13.38 10.58 -6.07
C TYR A 40 -13.31 9.52 -4.94
N ALA A 41 -12.57 9.80 -3.87
CA ALA A 41 -12.61 9.00 -2.65
C ALA A 41 -13.95 9.24 -1.92
N GLY A 42 -14.50 8.19 -1.33
CA GLY A 42 -15.62 8.29 -0.40
C GLY A 42 -15.15 8.72 0.99
N ASP A 43 -16.08 9.22 1.80
CA ASP A 43 -15.75 9.70 3.16
C ASP A 43 -15.09 8.62 4.03
N TRP A 44 -15.45 7.35 3.82
CA TRP A 44 -14.88 6.21 4.55
C TRP A 44 -13.46 5.84 4.10
N ASP A 45 -13.05 6.23 2.89
CA ASP A 45 -11.71 5.94 2.37
C ASP A 45 -10.63 6.69 3.15
N ALA A 46 -10.98 7.83 3.76
CA ALA A 46 -10.08 8.58 4.61
C ALA A 46 -9.53 7.72 5.76
N ILE A 47 -10.31 6.78 6.29
CA ILE A 47 -9.84 5.87 7.36
C ILE A 47 -8.73 4.97 6.83
N ALA A 48 -8.90 4.42 5.62
CA ALA A 48 -7.91 3.56 5.00
C ALA A 48 -6.63 4.32 4.63
N LEU A 49 -6.77 5.50 4.02
CA LEU A 49 -5.63 6.33 3.63
C LEU A 49 -4.81 6.82 4.83
N ASN A 50 -5.45 7.07 5.98
CA ASN A 50 -4.76 7.43 7.22
C ASN A 50 -4.12 6.25 7.95
N SER A 51 -4.40 5.01 7.53
CA SER A 51 -3.85 3.80 8.16
C SER A 51 -2.51 3.37 7.56
N VAL A 52 -2.05 4.07 6.53
CA VAL A 52 -0.84 3.74 5.76
C VAL A 52 0.11 4.93 5.64
N ALA A 53 1.40 4.65 5.51
CA ALA A 53 2.42 5.61 5.08
C ALA A 53 2.76 5.33 3.62
N TYR A 54 2.53 6.32 2.76
CA TYR A 54 2.74 6.23 1.33
C TYR A 54 3.92 7.09 0.90
N LYS A 55 4.70 6.57 -0.05
CA LYS A 55 5.72 7.34 -0.75
C LYS A 55 5.82 6.90 -2.21
N ARG A 56 5.62 7.85 -3.13
CA ARG A 56 5.90 7.61 -4.56
C ARG A 56 7.41 7.43 -4.76
N VAL A 57 7.78 6.47 -5.61
CA VAL A 57 9.16 6.25 -6.05
C VAL A 57 9.22 6.03 -7.56
N ASP A 58 10.42 5.95 -8.12
CA ASP A 58 10.60 5.72 -9.54
C ASP A 58 9.99 4.37 -9.96
N GLY A 59 8.99 4.45 -10.83
CA GLY A 59 8.27 3.31 -11.37
C GLY A 59 7.40 2.55 -10.36
N GLY A 60 7.00 3.15 -9.24
CA GLY A 60 6.15 2.49 -8.24
C GLY A 60 5.86 3.33 -7.00
N TYR A 61 5.55 2.65 -5.90
CA TYR A 61 5.36 3.26 -4.59
C TYR A 61 5.74 2.33 -3.44
N GLU A 62 6.10 2.93 -2.31
CA GLU A 62 6.27 2.28 -1.02
C GLU A 62 4.97 2.47 -0.22
N LEU A 63 4.51 1.42 0.46
CA LEU A 63 3.27 1.47 1.23
C LEU A 63 3.38 0.67 2.52
N ASP A 64 3.47 1.37 3.63
CA ASP A 64 3.61 0.77 4.95
C ASP A 64 2.31 0.83 5.74
N VAL A 65 1.94 -0.23 6.45
CA VAL A 65 0.83 -0.15 7.41
C VAL A 65 1.34 0.50 8.70
N VAL A 66 0.76 1.63 9.08
CA VAL A 66 1.11 2.35 10.31
C VAL A 66 0.08 2.16 11.42
N ARG A 67 -1.16 1.80 11.07
CA ARG A 67 -2.25 1.57 12.03
C ARG A 67 -3.29 0.59 11.47
N GLY A 68 -3.84 -0.24 12.35
CA GLY A 68 -5.06 -1.03 12.14
C GLY A 68 -6.25 -0.30 12.75
N TRP A 69 -6.72 -0.73 13.92
CA TRP A 69 -7.79 -0.07 14.68
C TRP A 69 -7.21 0.87 15.75
N VAL A 70 -6.34 0.37 16.62
CA VAL A 70 -5.61 1.11 17.67
C VAL A 70 -4.10 0.88 17.53
N GLY A 71 -3.68 -0.35 17.22
CA GLY A 71 -2.27 -0.74 17.09
C GLY A 71 -1.85 -0.97 15.64
N ARG A 72 -0.56 -1.20 15.41
CA ARG A 72 -0.04 -1.62 14.10
C ARG A 72 -0.20 -3.14 13.95
N PRO A 73 -0.91 -3.63 12.92
CA PRO A 73 -1.07 -5.06 12.67
C PRO A 73 0.21 -5.67 12.10
N THR A 74 0.38 -6.97 12.31
CA THR A 74 1.31 -7.79 11.54
C THR A 74 0.52 -8.50 10.45
N LEU A 75 0.75 -8.16 9.19
CA LEU A 75 0.08 -8.75 8.04
C LEU A 75 1.07 -9.57 7.21
N SER A 76 0.54 -10.56 6.50
CA SER A 76 1.31 -11.39 5.58
C SER A 76 0.40 -11.80 4.43
N TYR A 77 0.91 -11.74 3.20
CA TYR A 77 0.18 -12.17 2.01
C TYR A 77 1.01 -13.15 1.17
N PRO A 78 0.36 -14.07 0.45
CA PRO A 78 1.05 -14.97 -0.47
C PRO A 78 1.68 -14.19 -1.64
N ALA A 79 2.66 -14.79 -2.32
CA ALA A 79 3.46 -14.10 -3.33
C ALA A 79 2.64 -13.61 -4.55
N ASP A 80 1.58 -14.33 -4.91
CA ASP A 80 0.67 -14.01 -6.00
C ASP A 80 -0.19 -12.76 -5.73
N PHE A 81 -0.47 -12.44 -4.45
CA PHE A 81 -1.18 -11.21 -4.07
C PHE A 81 -0.48 -9.94 -4.59
N TRP A 82 0.84 -9.94 -4.66
CA TRP A 82 1.63 -8.77 -5.06
C TRP A 82 1.75 -8.59 -6.57
N GLN A 83 1.32 -9.57 -7.37
CA GLN A 83 1.46 -9.54 -8.81
C GLN A 83 0.56 -8.46 -9.43
N GLY A 84 1.11 -7.66 -10.34
CA GLY A 84 0.38 -6.60 -11.03
C GLY A 84 0.25 -5.28 -10.26
N LEU A 85 0.75 -5.21 -9.02
CA LEU A 85 0.81 -3.97 -8.26
C LEU A 85 2.09 -3.17 -8.57
N GLY A 86 2.02 -1.85 -8.41
CA GLY A 86 3.20 -0.98 -8.43
C GLY A 86 3.95 -0.89 -7.10
N LEU A 87 3.54 -1.67 -6.10
CA LEU A 87 4.12 -1.66 -4.77
C LEU A 87 5.54 -2.24 -4.81
N VAL A 88 6.50 -1.44 -4.33
CA VAL A 88 7.94 -1.73 -4.37
C VAL A 88 8.46 -2.26 -3.04
N SER A 89 7.96 -1.69 -1.95
CA SER A 89 8.34 -2.04 -0.60
C SER A 89 7.16 -1.83 0.34
N SER A 90 7.10 -2.67 1.38
CA SER A 90 6.16 -2.54 2.46
C SER A 90 6.68 -3.29 3.67
N ASN A 91 6.26 -2.84 4.84
CA ASN A 91 6.48 -3.50 6.12
C ASN A 91 5.57 -4.73 6.37
N VAL A 92 4.75 -5.08 5.39
CA VAL A 92 3.92 -6.30 5.35
C VAL A 92 4.75 -7.48 4.84
N ALA A 93 4.61 -8.66 5.46
CA ALA A 93 5.38 -9.82 5.06
C ALA A 93 4.93 -10.39 3.70
N GLY A 94 5.88 -10.92 2.94
CA GLY A 94 5.65 -11.54 1.64
C GLY A 94 5.86 -10.61 0.43
N VAL A 95 6.12 -9.32 0.65
CA VAL A 95 6.43 -8.37 -0.43
C VAL A 95 7.69 -8.84 -1.17
N PRO A 96 7.65 -8.97 -2.50
CA PRO A 96 8.85 -9.29 -3.27
C PRO A 96 9.89 -8.18 -3.04
N GLN A 97 11.10 -8.54 -2.59
CA GLN A 97 12.19 -7.60 -2.67
C GLN A 97 12.41 -7.31 -4.16
N ARG A 98 12.21 -6.06 -4.61
CA ARG A 98 12.73 -5.67 -5.93
C ARG A 98 14.22 -6.01 -5.90
N MET A 99 14.64 -7.00 -6.68
CA MET A 99 16.05 -7.11 -7.06
C MET A 99 16.42 -5.73 -7.59
N ALA A 100 17.40 -5.09 -6.95
CA ALA A 100 17.96 -3.86 -7.44
C ALA A 100 18.22 -4.01 -8.96
N PRO A 101 17.99 -2.97 -9.78
CA PRO A 101 18.39 -3.04 -11.18
C PRO A 101 19.84 -3.50 -11.21
N PRO A 102 20.23 -4.43 -12.12
CA PRO A 102 21.60 -4.92 -12.17
C PRO A 102 22.50 -3.69 -12.24
N SER A 103 23.42 -3.60 -11.27
CA SER A 103 24.48 -2.58 -11.29
C SER A 103 25.07 -2.62 -12.69
N SER A 104 24.84 -1.57 -13.47
CA SER A 104 25.51 -1.39 -14.75
C SER A 104 27.00 -1.47 -14.45
N ALA A 105 27.62 -2.57 -14.87
CA ALA A 105 29.05 -2.78 -14.77
C ALA A 105 29.74 -1.58 -15.42
N ARG A 106 30.59 -0.91 -14.63
CA ARG A 106 31.65 -0.05 -15.14
C ARG A 106 32.95 -0.83 -15.04
#